data_AF-A0A523HDI7-F1
#
_entry.id   AF-A0A523HDI7-F1
#
_cell.length_a   1.000
_cell.length_b   1.000
_cell.length_c   1.000
_cell.angle_alpha   90.00
_cell.angle_beta   90.00
_cell.angle_gamma   90.00
#
_symmetry.space_group_name_H-M   'P 1'
#
loop_
_entity.id
_entity.type
_entity.pdbx_description
1 polymer ?
#
loop_
_entity_poly.entity_id
_entity_poly.type
_entity_poly.pdbx_seq_one_letter_code
_entity_poly.pdbx_strand_id
1 'polypeptide(L)'
;MFENNVGKNNEVTSKISVVWDNYISVPDTLNGFTLRTTFPTDPVGVEVKLEKWKVGVKEPPHSHPGDDITVVIEGRMSIQFFANRSSSLIPDEDRIFKKGQMGYY
;
A
#
# COMPACT_ATOMS: atom_id res chain seq x y z
N MET A 1 21.51 38.74 0.67
CA MET A 1 21.06 37.89 -0.45
C MET A 1 21.24 36.45 -0.01
N PHE A 2 20.16 35.68 0.06
CA PHE A 2 20.26 34.24 0.29
C PHE A 2 20.35 33.59 -1.09
N GLU A 3 21.43 32.86 -1.35
CA GLU A 3 21.60 32.14 -2.60
C GLU A 3 20.57 31.01 -2.67
N ASN A 4 19.60 31.18 -3.58
CA ASN A 4 18.72 30.11 -4.01
C ASN A 4 19.53 29.09 -4.81
N ASN A 5 20.07 28.09 -4.12
CA ASN A 5 20.56 26.85 -4.74
C ASN A 5 19.37 25.99 -5.20
N VAL A 6 18.66 26.46 -6.22
CA VAL A 6 17.72 25.62 -6.97
C VAL A 6 18.53 24.92 -8.06
N GLY A 7 19.09 23.77 -7.72
CA GLY A 7 19.89 22.96 -8.64
C GLY A 7 19.79 21.47 -8.34
N LYS A 8 19.18 20.74 -9.29
CA LYS A 8 19.18 19.28 -9.51
C LYS A 8 18.25 18.44 -8.62
N ASN A 9 17.06 18.19 -9.17
CA ASN A 9 16.08 17.15 -8.82
C ASN A 9 15.71 17.07 -7.33
N ASN A 10 14.72 17.86 -6.92
CA ASN A 10 14.00 17.69 -5.64
C ASN A 10 13.14 16.42 -5.66
N GLU A 11 13.71 15.27 -6.03
CA GLU A 11 13.00 13.99 -6.00
C GLU A 11 12.78 13.60 -4.54
N VAL A 12 11.56 13.78 -4.07
CA VAL A 12 11.11 13.33 -2.76
C VAL A 12 10.86 11.83 -2.83
N THR A 13 11.66 11.04 -2.12
CA THR A 13 11.53 9.56 -2.04
C THR A 13 11.12 9.12 -0.63
N SER A 14 10.68 7.87 -0.49
CA SER A 14 10.34 7.29 0.81
C SER A 14 11.49 7.21 1.79
N LYS A 15 12.73 7.25 1.29
CA LYS A 15 13.92 7.22 2.14
C LYS A 15 14.19 8.54 2.87
N ILE A 16 13.72 9.66 2.33
CA ILE A 16 14.09 11.00 2.82
C ILE A 16 12.91 11.83 3.31
N SER A 17 11.68 11.45 2.98
CA SER A 17 10.49 12.19 3.43
C SER A 17 9.93 11.61 4.73
N VAL A 18 9.68 12.50 5.69
CA VAL A 18 9.07 12.16 6.99
C VAL A 18 7.62 11.65 6.87
N VAL A 19 6.99 11.85 5.70
CA VAL A 19 5.68 11.25 5.39
C VAL A 19 5.74 9.72 5.48
N TRP A 20 6.92 9.12 5.38
CA TRP A 20 7.16 7.66 5.38
C TRP A 20 7.72 7.14 6.71
N ASP A 21 7.60 7.90 7.79
CA ASP A 21 7.99 7.47 9.12
C ASP A 21 6.80 6.94 9.95
N ASN A 22 7.08 6.46 11.17
CA ASN A 22 6.10 6.03 12.16
C ASN A 22 5.23 4.83 11.75
N TYR A 23 5.78 3.95 10.92
CA TYR A 23 5.20 2.64 10.67
C TYR A 23 5.34 1.74 11.88
N ILE A 24 4.31 0.95 12.15
CA ILE A 24 4.29 -0.07 13.19
C ILE A 24 4.27 -1.47 12.55
N SER A 25 4.85 -2.44 13.27
CA SER A 25 4.64 -3.85 12.96
C SER A 25 3.25 -4.26 13.42
N VAL A 26 2.55 -5.05 12.61
CA VAL A 26 1.24 -5.60 12.97
C VAL A 26 1.44 -7.02 13.50
N PRO A 27 0.94 -7.35 14.71
CA PRO A 27 1.00 -8.72 15.23
C PRO A 27 0.41 -9.73 14.23
N ASP A 28 0.97 -10.94 14.22
CA ASP A 28 0.51 -12.05 13.37
C ASP A 28 0.54 -11.77 11.84
N THR A 29 1.30 -10.76 11.41
CA THR A 29 1.58 -10.49 9.99
C THR A 29 2.97 -10.94 9.57
N LEU A 30 3.18 -11.12 8.27
CA LEU A 30 4.44 -11.57 7.71
C LEU A 30 5.57 -10.54 7.92
N ASN A 31 6.76 -11.03 8.23
CA ASN A 31 7.96 -10.21 8.32
C ASN A 31 8.18 -9.40 7.02
N GLY A 32 8.15 -8.07 7.15
CA GLY A 32 8.32 -7.14 6.02
C GLY A 32 7.04 -6.42 5.59
N PHE A 33 5.92 -6.67 6.25
CA PHE A 33 4.77 -5.76 6.25
C PHE A 33 4.84 -4.82 7.44
N THR A 34 4.62 -3.53 7.20
CA THR A 34 4.41 -2.54 8.26
C THR A 34 3.32 -1.57 7.83
N LEU A 35 2.57 -1.06 8.80
CA LEU A 35 1.38 -0.24 8.59
C LEU A 35 1.48 1.09 9.37
N ARG A 36 0.89 2.15 8.83
CA ARG A 36 0.52 3.34 9.59
C ARG A 36 -0.93 3.70 9.29
N THR A 37 -1.72 3.91 10.33
CA THR A 37 -3.13 4.34 10.22
C THR A 37 -3.26 5.85 10.45
N THR A 38 -4.39 6.42 10.06
CA THR A 38 -4.70 7.83 10.29
C THR A 38 -5.34 8.09 11.65
N PHE A 39 -5.16 9.29 12.18
CA PHE A 39 -5.86 9.80 13.36
C PHE A 39 -6.44 11.20 13.07
N PRO A 40 -7.64 11.54 13.56
CA PRO A 40 -8.58 10.67 14.29
C PRO A 40 -9.25 9.63 13.39
N THR A 41 -9.79 8.57 13.99
CA THR A 41 -10.64 7.59 13.29
C THR A 41 -12.10 8.09 13.26
N ASP A 42 -12.77 7.88 12.14
CA ASP A 42 -14.21 8.18 11.96
C ASP A 42 -14.96 6.85 11.78
N PRO A 43 -15.90 6.48 12.67
CA PRO A 43 -16.63 5.21 12.58
C PRO A 43 -17.54 5.08 11.36
N VAL A 44 -17.85 6.18 10.67
CA VAL A 44 -18.65 6.18 9.43
C VAL A 44 -17.85 6.63 8.20
N GLY A 45 -16.55 6.89 8.38
CA GLY A 45 -15.65 7.34 7.33
C GLY A 45 -14.90 6.21 6.63
N VAL A 46 -14.00 6.59 5.73
CA VAL A 46 -13.05 5.67 5.11
C VAL A 46 -11.84 5.46 6.02
N GLU A 47 -11.41 4.22 6.17
CA GLU A 47 -10.13 3.92 6.83
C GLU A 47 -9.00 4.13 5.84
N VAL A 48 -8.02 4.96 6.20
CA VAL A 48 -6.82 5.18 5.38
C VAL A 48 -5.63 4.52 6.05
N LYS A 49 -5.00 3.64 5.27
CA LYS A 49 -3.81 2.89 5.66
C LYS A 49 -2.66 3.26 4.74
N LEU A 50 -1.52 3.58 5.32
CA LEU A 50 -0.26 3.67 4.61
C LEU A 50 0.52 2.39 4.87
N GLU A 51 0.65 1.57 3.84
CA GLU A 51 1.31 0.29 3.91
C GLU A 51 2.72 0.33 3.33
N LYS A 52 3.61 -0.46 3.90
CA LYS A 52 4.96 -0.64 3.40
C LYS A 52 5.30 -2.12 3.37
N TRP A 53 5.72 -2.54 2.19
CA TRP A 53 6.00 -3.94 1.87
C TRP A 53 7.47 -4.12 1.49
N LYS A 54 8.13 -5.08 2.12
CA LYS A 54 9.43 -5.57 1.64
C LYS A 54 9.21 -6.34 0.33
N VAL A 55 10.12 -6.16 -0.63
CA VAL A 55 10.08 -6.86 -1.93
C VAL A 55 9.94 -8.37 -1.72
N GLY A 56 8.97 -8.97 -2.40
CA GLY A 56 8.69 -10.41 -2.40
C GLY A 56 7.77 -10.89 -1.26
N VAL A 57 7.41 -10.02 -0.32
CA VAL A 57 6.37 -10.32 0.68
C VAL A 57 5.00 -10.19 0.03
N LYS A 58 4.06 -11.07 0.41
CA LYS A 58 2.68 -11.10 -0.09
C LYS A 58 1.74 -11.48 1.03
N GLU A 59 0.52 -10.97 0.99
CA GLU A 59 -0.54 -11.44 1.88
C GLU A 59 -1.12 -12.79 1.44
N PRO A 60 -1.72 -13.56 2.36
CA PRO A 60 -2.60 -14.66 1.97
C PRO A 60 -3.86 -14.13 1.26
N PRO A 61 -4.50 -14.94 0.40
CA PRO A 61 -5.79 -14.58 -0.19
C PRO A 61 -6.84 -14.28 0.89
N HIS A 62 -7.55 -13.16 0.76
CA HIS A 62 -8.61 -12.73 1.67
C HIS A 62 -9.66 -11.88 0.93
N SER A 63 -10.71 -11.45 1.64
CA SER A 63 -11.78 -10.60 1.12
C SER A 63 -12.03 -9.41 2.05
N HIS A 64 -12.43 -8.28 1.48
CA HIS A 64 -12.82 -7.10 2.25
C HIS A 64 -14.34 -7.11 2.51
N PRO A 65 -14.80 -6.58 3.67
CA PRO A 65 -16.22 -6.45 3.98
C PRO A 65 -16.91 -5.31 3.21
N GLY A 66 -16.15 -4.46 2.50
CA GLY A 66 -16.63 -3.34 1.69
C GLY A 66 -15.62 -3.02 0.58
N ASP A 67 -15.85 -1.91 -0.13
CA ASP A 67 -14.98 -1.44 -1.22
C ASP A 67 -13.58 -1.06 -0.71
N ASP A 68 -12.55 -1.35 -1.50
CA ASP A 68 -11.16 -0.99 -1.20
C ASP A 68 -10.49 -0.32 -2.42
N ILE A 69 -9.64 0.67 -2.15
CA ILE A 69 -8.80 1.32 -3.15
C ILE A 69 -7.37 1.30 -2.66
N THR A 70 -6.48 0.74 -3.47
CA THR A 70 -5.05 0.88 -3.28
C THR A 70 -4.43 1.77 -4.34
N VAL A 71 -3.59 2.72 -3.89
CA VAL A 71 -2.72 3.53 -4.76
C VAL A 71 -1.27 3.16 -4.49
N VAL A 72 -0.55 2.75 -5.52
CA VAL A 72 0.88 2.44 -5.39
C VAL A 72 1.68 3.73 -5.34
N ILE A 73 2.23 4.08 -4.18
CA ILE A 73 3.00 5.33 -4.06
C ILE A 73 4.46 5.18 -4.50
N GLU A 74 5.07 4.02 -4.22
CA GLU A 74 6.41 3.68 -4.68
C GLU A 74 6.53 2.20 -5.08
N GLY A 75 7.45 1.91 -6.00
CA GLY A 75 7.67 0.57 -6.49
C GLY A 75 6.53 0.06 -7.40
N ARG A 76 6.19 -1.22 -7.22
CA ARG A 76 5.13 -1.92 -7.94
C ARG A 76 4.50 -2.98 -7.04
N MET A 77 3.23 -3.25 -7.27
CA MET A 77 2.46 -4.29 -6.58
C MET A 77 1.74 -5.13 -7.62
N SER A 78 1.72 -6.45 -7.45
CA SER A 78 0.85 -7.35 -8.21
C SER A 78 -0.28 -7.80 -7.29
N ILE A 79 -1.52 -7.69 -7.77
CA ILE A 79 -2.71 -8.20 -7.08
C ILE A 79 -3.23 -9.38 -7.90
N GLN A 80 -3.29 -10.55 -7.24
CA GLN A 80 -3.93 -11.74 -7.77
C GLN A 80 -5.39 -11.77 -7.31
N PHE A 81 -6.33 -11.62 -8.23
CA PHE A 81 -7.75 -11.78 -7.93
C PHE A 81 -8.12 -13.26 -7.87
N PHE A 82 -9.11 -13.61 -7.04
CA PHE A 82 -9.62 -14.97 -6.94
C PHE A 82 -11.14 -14.97 -7.04
N ALA A 83 -11.68 -15.91 -7.82
CA ALA A 83 -13.09 -16.23 -7.81
C ALA A 83 -13.36 -17.36 -6.80
N ASN A 84 -14.38 -17.18 -5.96
CA ASN A 84 -14.86 -18.26 -5.10
C ASN A 84 -15.74 -19.22 -5.93
N ARG A 85 -15.32 -20.48 -6.06
CA ARG A 85 -16.05 -21.51 -6.80
C ARG A 85 -16.10 -22.80 -5.98
N SER A 86 -17.30 -23.20 -5.58
CA SER A 86 -17.59 -24.53 -5.02
C SER A 86 -16.58 -25.00 -3.98
N SER A 87 -16.25 -24.15 -3.00
CA SER A 87 -15.27 -24.36 -1.91
C SER A 87 -13.78 -24.16 -2.21
N SER A 88 -13.42 -23.69 -3.40
CA SER A 88 -12.05 -23.36 -3.78
C SER A 88 -11.90 -21.92 -4.26
N LEU A 89 -10.73 -21.33 -4.00
CA LEU A 89 -10.30 -20.07 -4.61
C LEU A 89 -9.60 -20.38 -5.93
N ILE A 90 -10.19 -19.92 -7.04
CA ILE A 90 -9.59 -20.06 -8.38
C ILE A 90 -8.95 -18.73 -8.75
N PRO A 91 -7.63 -18.69 -9.04
CA PRO A 91 -6.97 -17.45 -9.46
C PRO A 91 -7.54 -16.99 -10.81
N ASP A 92 -7.82 -15.70 -10.90
CA ASP A 92 -8.08 -14.97 -12.14
C ASP A 92 -6.74 -14.43 -12.71
N GLU A 93 -6.78 -13.42 -13.59
CA GLU A 93 -5.59 -12.71 -14.04
C GLU A 93 -5.01 -11.79 -12.95
N ASP A 94 -3.67 -11.74 -12.89
CA ASP A 94 -2.98 -10.80 -12.01
C ASP A 94 -2.96 -9.39 -12.61
N ARG A 95 -3.00 -8.39 -11.73
CA ARG A 95 -2.91 -6.98 -12.14
C ARG A 95 -1.71 -6.33 -11.50
N ILE A 96 -0.81 -5.82 -12.32
CA ILE A 96 0.41 -5.13 -11.87
C ILE A 96 0.18 -3.62 -11.89
N PHE A 97 0.25 -3.02 -10.71
CA PHE A 97 0.19 -1.58 -10.50
C PHE A 97 1.58 -1.03 -10.24
N LYS A 98 1.93 0.06 -10.91
CA LYS A 98 3.18 0.82 -10.76
C LYS A 98 2.90 2.12 -9.99
N LYS A 99 3.97 2.80 -9.56
CA LYS A 99 3.92 4.13 -8.96
C LYS A 99 2.90 5.06 -9.65
N GLY A 100 1.97 5.58 -8.87
CA GLY A 100 0.89 6.49 -9.28
C GLY A 100 -0.38 5.80 -9.80
N GLN A 101 -0.35 4.49 -10.03
CA GLN A 101 -1.54 3.74 -10.46
C GLN A 101 -2.38 3.31 -9.26
N MET A 102 -3.69 3.16 -9.50
CA MET A 102 -4.65 2.69 -8.51
C MET A 102 -5.38 1.43 -8.97
N GLY A 103 -5.73 0.59 -8.01
CA GLY A 103 -6.71 -0.48 -8.14
C GLY A 103 -7.92 -0.20 -7.26
N TYR A 104 -9.10 -0.49 -7.77
CA TYR A 104 -10.37 -0.49 -7.05
C TYR A 104 -10.91 -1.93 -7.08
N TYR A 105 -11.34 -2.45 -5.93
CA TYR A 105 -11.86 -3.82 -5.82
C TYR A 105 -12.81 -4.01 -4.64
#